data_AF-A0A8H7HQW3-F1
#
_entry.id   AF-A0A8H7HQW3-F1
#
_cell.length_a   1.000
_cell.length_b   1.000
_cell.length_c   1.000
_cell.angle_alpha   90.00
_cell.angle_beta   90.00
_cell.angle_gamma   90.00
#
_symmetry.space_group_name_H-M   'P 1'
#
loop_
_entity.id
_entity.type
_entity.pdbx_description
1 polymer ?
#
loop_
_entity_poly.entity_id
_entity_poly.type
_entity_poly.pdbx_seq_one_letter_code
_entity_poly.pdbx_strand_id
1 'polypeptide(L)'
;MHSVSRRIHTSSTWLKKLKIPDTDVPKKPHIPSPKEKELMFKRRVEKAERDERVDISMSLTEVKTYQGGFTQPRNLRASNWFPGGTYIAKNKVYEKPLDSAYTPHTVYILESRYPIKTEEAGRPDVPEHIVDVIHQPLWLRHLKYKNSTKVGGHTRLSMDAAWWPFLSRRIRKTEPEVWWEKGEDPEQLRLEALGLTESDGPPESLREFYKDITQYRANGSKIVEVTPTKTISPQQKGMSIGEIRAEYEPLLEKEPFWRPLVAVTLATRPLANTLVRLCRSLPRGLAFYASIDTHDRKTVLSFPDRMRLLRLRRMRELTIEIARRLEGYYGGFIGIRFNQNDKGRAIRGERLEQPLPDSLRVVKVGLGEWYGLEKEMELWKLEAADAGVEIDIKPMDEWGRRLDENGVVLPGQEIEKDAEYQGHEKQTFDSQDKDDPLKDEEDGDKVTDDRKQRTTRVGSAVKSEKDATIGMEKKIASAVV
;
A
#
# COMPACT_ATOMS: atom_id res chain seq x y z
N MET A 1 62.24 19.36 -36.97
CA MET A 1 61.07 18.46 -37.00
C MET A 1 59.96 19.08 -36.17
N HIS A 2 58.86 19.48 -36.81
CA HIS A 2 57.76 20.25 -36.19
C HIS A 2 56.83 19.35 -35.35
N SER A 3 56.69 19.68 -34.07
CA SER A 3 55.68 19.10 -33.17
C SER A 3 54.33 19.78 -33.40
N VAL A 4 53.45 19.13 -34.15
CA VAL A 4 52.05 19.57 -34.31
C VAL A 4 51.28 19.21 -33.04
N SER A 5 51.13 20.21 -32.15
CA SER A 5 50.23 20.12 -30.99
C SER A 5 48.78 20.06 -31.49
N ARG A 6 48.12 18.91 -31.35
CA ARG A 6 46.68 18.78 -31.60
C ARG A 6 45.93 19.52 -30.48
N ARG A 7 45.60 20.79 -30.71
CA ARG A 7 44.57 21.47 -29.91
C ARG A 7 43.24 20.75 -30.16
N ILE A 8 42.69 20.14 -29.12
CA ILE A 8 41.32 19.65 -29.13
C ILE A 8 40.43 20.89 -29.25
N HIS A 9 39.75 21.03 -30.39
CA HIS A 9 38.75 22.07 -30.60
C HIS A 9 37.55 21.79 -29.67
N THR A 10 37.53 22.42 -28.50
CA THR A 10 36.34 22.51 -27.66
C THR A 10 35.39 23.54 -28.28
N SER A 11 34.68 23.17 -29.33
CA SER A 11 33.61 24.02 -29.83
C SER A 11 32.45 24.03 -28.83
N SER A 12 31.79 25.18 -28.66
CA SER A 12 30.61 25.32 -27.77
C SER A 12 29.47 24.35 -28.11
N THR A 13 29.45 23.86 -29.35
CA THR A 13 28.54 22.81 -29.82
C THR A 13 28.80 21.43 -29.21
N TRP A 14 30.03 21.15 -28.77
CA TRP A 14 30.41 19.89 -28.12
C TRP A 14 29.95 19.86 -26.64
N LEU A 15 30.04 21.00 -25.94
CA LEU A 15 29.55 21.16 -24.56
C LEU A 15 28.02 21.00 -24.47
N LYS A 16 27.27 21.54 -25.44
CA LYS A 16 25.79 21.40 -25.50
C LYS A 16 25.32 19.95 -25.64
N LYS A 17 26.09 19.08 -26.32
CA LYS A 17 25.73 17.65 -26.48
C LYS A 17 25.92 16.84 -25.20
N LEU A 18 26.81 17.26 -24.31
CA LEU A 18 27.11 16.56 -23.06
C LEU A 18 26.27 17.03 -21.87
N LYS A 19 25.34 17.98 -22.06
CA LYS A 19 24.59 18.65 -20.97
C LYS A 19 25.50 19.16 -19.84
N ILE A 20 26.77 19.46 -20.15
CA ILE A 20 27.67 20.09 -19.19
C ILE A 20 27.17 21.53 -19.06
N PRO A 21 26.76 21.98 -17.85
CA PRO A 21 26.27 23.34 -17.68
C PRO A 21 27.41 24.32 -18.03
N ASP A 22 27.14 25.25 -18.94
CA ASP A 22 28.08 26.33 -19.28
C ASP A 22 28.42 27.11 -18.00
N THR A 23 29.70 27.12 -17.63
CA THR A 23 30.21 27.83 -16.45
C THR A 23 30.13 29.35 -16.59
N ASP A 24 30.07 29.83 -17.84
CA ASP A 24 30.16 31.25 -18.17
C ASP A 24 28.78 31.93 -18.28
N VAL A 25 27.68 31.17 -18.18
CA VAL A 25 26.32 31.73 -18.11
C VAL A 25 25.95 31.87 -16.63
N PRO A 26 25.93 33.09 -16.07
CA PRO A 26 25.42 33.30 -14.73
C PRO A 26 23.96 32.84 -14.70
N LYS A 27 23.69 31.75 -13.98
CA LYS A 27 22.32 31.28 -13.74
C LYS A 27 21.61 32.40 -12.99
N LYS A 28 20.70 33.10 -13.67
CA LYS A 28 19.78 34.02 -12.98
C LYS A 28 19.05 33.20 -11.92
N PRO A 29 19.06 33.61 -10.64
CA PRO A 29 18.35 32.88 -9.61
C PRO A 29 16.86 32.84 -9.99
N HIS A 30 16.31 31.64 -10.13
CA HIS A 30 14.88 31.46 -10.39
C HIS A 30 14.11 32.02 -9.20
N ILE A 31 13.40 33.13 -9.39
CA ILE A 31 12.53 33.69 -8.36
C ILE A 31 11.24 32.86 -8.39
N PRO A 32 10.91 32.10 -7.34
CA PRO A 32 9.76 31.21 -7.39
C PRO A 32 8.45 32.01 -7.48
N SER A 33 7.55 31.55 -8.35
CA SER A 33 6.16 32.04 -8.42
C SER A 33 5.42 31.80 -7.10
N PRO A 34 4.38 32.58 -6.73
CA PRO A 34 3.59 32.33 -5.51
C PRO A 34 3.08 30.88 -5.38
N LYS A 35 2.56 30.29 -6.48
CA LYS A 35 2.13 28.88 -6.50
C LYS A 35 3.30 27.90 -6.29
N GLU A 36 4.48 28.24 -6.82
CA GLU A 36 5.69 27.44 -6.60
C GLU A 36 6.16 27.55 -5.15
N LYS A 37 6.03 28.72 -4.51
CA LYS A 37 6.34 28.89 -3.08
C LYS A 37 5.42 28.05 -2.22
N GLU A 38 4.12 28.03 -2.50
CA GLU A 38 3.15 27.17 -1.81
C GLU A 38 3.47 25.68 -1.98
N LEU A 39 3.79 25.24 -3.20
CA LEU A 39 4.22 23.87 -3.47
C LEU A 39 5.55 23.52 -2.79
N MET A 40 6.52 24.43 -2.81
CA MET A 40 7.80 24.28 -2.12
C MET A 40 7.58 24.18 -0.61
N PHE A 41 6.72 25.02 -0.04
CA PHE A 41 6.35 24.98 1.38
C PHE A 41 5.71 23.63 1.74
N LYS A 42 4.71 23.20 0.96
CA LYS A 42 4.06 21.89 1.15
C LYS A 42 5.07 20.74 1.11
N ARG A 43 5.96 20.72 0.11
CA ARG A 43 7.02 19.70 -0.02
C ARG A 43 7.99 19.71 1.15
N ARG A 44 8.35 20.90 1.68
CA ARG A 44 9.24 21.03 2.85
C ARG A 44 8.57 20.51 4.12
N VAL A 45 7.28 20.79 4.31
CA VAL A 45 6.49 20.24 5.41
C VAL A 45 6.42 18.71 5.32
N GLU A 46 6.07 18.17 4.15
CA GLU A 46 6.04 16.72 3.90
C GLU A 46 7.41 16.07 4.14
N LYS A 47 8.49 16.75 3.75
CA LYS A 47 9.88 16.28 4.00
C LYS A 47 10.21 16.26 5.49
N ALA A 48 9.84 17.30 6.24
CA ALA A 48 10.07 17.35 7.69
C ALA A 48 9.35 16.19 8.41
N GLU A 49 8.09 15.94 8.09
CA GLU A 49 7.35 14.81 8.65
C GLU A 49 7.89 13.45 8.21
N ARG A 50 8.37 13.34 6.96
CA ARG A 50 9.04 12.14 6.46
C ARG A 50 10.31 11.86 7.24
N ASP A 51 11.15 12.87 7.49
CA ASP A 51 12.40 12.69 8.23
C ASP A 51 12.17 12.22 9.67
N GLU A 52 11.20 12.83 10.37
CA GLU A 52 10.78 12.40 11.71
C GLU A 52 10.28 10.95 11.70
N ARG A 53 9.39 10.61 10.76
CA ARG A 53 8.91 9.24 10.59
C ARG A 53 10.05 8.26 10.38
N VAL A 54 11.04 8.59 9.54
CA VAL A 54 12.18 7.69 9.27
C VAL A 54 13.04 7.53 10.53
N ASP A 55 13.25 8.58 11.33
CA ASP A 55 13.99 8.50 12.59
C ASP A 55 13.27 7.58 13.61
N ILE A 56 11.96 7.79 13.81
CA ILE A 56 11.12 6.91 14.66
C ILE A 56 11.20 5.48 14.16
N SER A 57 11.05 5.28 12.85
CA SER A 57 11.05 3.93 12.28
C SER A 57 12.38 3.21 12.44
N MET A 58 13.51 3.91 12.25
CA MET A 58 14.83 3.31 12.44
C MET A 58 15.06 2.86 13.87
N SER A 59 14.48 3.57 14.86
CA SER A 59 14.59 3.17 16.27
C SER A 59 13.79 1.91 16.62
N LEU A 60 12.72 1.63 15.87
CA LEU A 60 11.84 0.45 16.05
C LEU A 60 12.23 -0.75 15.18
N THR A 61 13.00 -0.55 14.11
CA THR A 61 13.47 -1.65 13.28
C THR A 61 14.62 -2.37 13.97
N GLU A 62 14.48 -3.69 14.16
CA GLU A 62 15.55 -4.55 14.64
C GLU A 62 16.83 -4.38 13.81
N VAL A 63 17.97 -4.35 14.50
CA VAL A 63 19.28 -4.38 13.85
C VAL A 63 19.44 -5.72 13.13
N LYS A 64 19.78 -5.68 11.84
CA LYS A 64 20.07 -6.91 11.10
C LYS A 64 21.30 -7.59 11.73
N THR A 65 21.10 -8.71 12.41
CA THR A 65 22.16 -9.58 12.93
C THR A 65 22.85 -10.26 11.75
N TYR A 66 23.91 -9.65 11.22
CA TYR A 66 24.75 -10.27 10.21
C TYR A 66 25.84 -11.10 10.89
N GLN A 67 25.96 -12.37 10.48
CA GLN A 67 27.07 -13.22 10.88
C GLN A 67 28.36 -12.70 10.24
N GLY A 68 29.33 -12.31 11.08
CA GLY A 68 30.76 -12.30 10.77
C GLY A 68 31.31 -11.23 9.81
N GLY A 69 31.97 -10.22 10.39
CA GLY A 69 33.15 -9.57 9.81
C GLY A 69 32.93 -8.52 8.72
N PHE A 70 33.26 -7.26 9.05
CA PHE A 70 33.47 -6.14 8.12
C PHE A 70 32.26 -5.68 7.29
N THR A 71 31.35 -4.94 7.93
CA THR A 71 30.66 -3.83 7.25
C THR A 71 30.78 -2.58 8.11
N GLN A 72 31.08 -1.44 7.49
CA GLN A 72 31.04 -0.16 8.19
C GLN A 72 29.65 0.02 8.80
N PRO A 73 29.55 0.46 10.08
CA PRO A 73 28.25 0.77 10.66
C PRO A 73 27.53 1.74 9.73
N ARG A 74 26.30 1.39 9.32
CA ARG A 74 25.41 2.31 8.60
C ARG A 74 25.33 3.57 9.47
N ASN A 75 25.59 4.75 8.89
CA ASN A 75 25.67 6.01 9.63
C ASN A 75 24.61 6.06 10.73
N LEU A 76 25.05 6.18 11.99
CA LEU A 76 24.16 6.30 13.14
C LEU A 76 23.30 7.55 12.90
N ARG A 77 22.07 7.42 12.40
CA ARG A 77 21.26 8.61 12.04
C ARG A 77 20.99 9.50 13.25
N ALA A 78 20.97 8.92 14.44
CA ALA A 78 20.99 9.63 15.72
C ALA A 78 22.17 10.60 15.87
N SER A 79 23.34 10.30 15.27
CA SER A 79 24.50 11.19 15.29
C SER A 79 24.30 12.48 14.51
N ASN A 80 23.32 12.54 13.59
CA ASN A 80 22.94 13.80 12.94
C ASN A 80 22.42 14.83 13.96
N TRP A 81 21.87 14.36 15.08
CA TRP A 81 21.34 15.17 16.17
C TRP A 81 22.40 15.49 17.25
N PHE A 82 23.61 14.93 17.16
CA PHE A 82 24.68 15.16 18.13
C PHE A 82 25.42 16.48 17.88
N PRO A 83 26.16 17.03 18.87
CA PRO A 83 27.01 18.20 18.65
C PRO A 83 28.00 17.94 17.50
N GLY A 84 27.99 18.80 16.48
CA GLY A 84 28.77 18.62 15.24
C GLY A 84 28.14 17.66 14.21
N GLY A 85 26.97 17.09 14.51
CA GLY A 85 26.19 16.26 13.61
C GLY A 85 25.72 17.02 12.37
N THR A 86 25.42 16.28 11.29
CA THR A 86 25.17 16.87 9.97
C THR A 86 24.00 17.86 9.93
N TYR A 87 22.96 17.70 10.78
CA TYR A 87 21.83 18.63 10.80
C TYR A 87 22.23 19.99 11.39
N ILE A 88 23.08 19.98 12.42
CA ILE A 88 23.62 21.19 13.05
C ILE A 88 24.67 21.83 12.15
N ALA A 89 25.59 21.02 11.60
CA ALA A 89 26.67 21.52 10.74
C ALA A 89 26.15 22.17 9.45
N LYS A 90 25.06 21.64 8.86
CA LYS A 90 24.45 22.18 7.64
C LYS A 90 23.43 23.29 7.90
N ASN A 91 23.16 23.68 9.15
CA ASN A 91 22.10 24.65 9.52
C ASN A 91 20.79 24.39 8.76
N LYS A 92 20.37 23.11 8.65
CA LYS A 92 19.15 22.77 7.90
C LYS A 92 17.94 23.36 8.62
N VAL A 93 17.33 24.39 8.01
CA VAL A 93 16.07 24.95 8.48
C VAL A 93 14.93 24.14 7.89
N TYR A 94 14.26 23.36 8.74
CA TYR A 94 13.03 22.67 8.37
C TYR A 94 11.84 23.60 8.58
N GLU A 95 10.90 23.61 7.62
CA GLU A 95 9.58 24.20 7.84
C GLU A 95 8.86 23.38 8.92
N LYS A 96 8.10 24.07 9.77
CA LYS A 96 7.37 23.41 10.85
C LYS A 96 6.21 22.59 10.27
N PRO A 97 6.02 21.32 10.70
CA PRO A 97 4.88 20.51 10.27
C PRO A 97 3.52 21.14 10.58
N LEU A 98 2.44 20.62 9.97
CA LEU A 98 1.10 21.09 10.32
C LEU A 98 0.75 20.73 11.77
N ASP A 99 -0.03 21.58 12.44
CA ASP A 99 -0.48 21.31 13.81
C ASP A 99 -1.35 20.03 13.91
N SER A 100 -2.10 19.74 12.84
CA SER A 100 -2.87 18.50 12.71
C SER A 100 -2.01 17.23 12.66
N ALA A 101 -0.69 17.32 12.49
CA ALA A 101 0.21 16.17 12.63
C ALA A 101 0.42 15.76 14.10
N TYR A 102 0.12 16.65 15.05
CA TYR A 102 0.34 16.43 16.48
C TYR A 102 -0.95 16.21 17.26
N THR A 103 -2.04 15.93 16.54
CA THR A 103 -3.29 15.45 17.14
C THR A 103 -3.31 13.92 17.19
N PRO A 104 -4.13 13.32 18.07
CA PRO A 104 -4.19 11.86 18.18
C PRO A 104 -4.66 11.18 16.89
N HIS A 105 -3.98 10.10 16.51
CA HIS A 105 -4.31 9.29 15.33
C HIS A 105 -4.49 7.82 15.73
N THR A 106 -5.50 7.18 15.15
CA THR A 106 -5.84 5.77 15.37
C THR A 106 -5.35 4.93 14.21
N VAL A 107 -4.48 3.99 14.52
CA VAL A 107 -4.07 2.89 13.64
C VAL A 107 -5.00 1.71 13.87
N TYR A 108 -5.49 1.09 12.81
CA TYR A 108 -6.47 0.03 12.97
C TYR A 108 -6.23 -1.14 12.00
N ILE A 109 -6.74 -2.30 12.41
CA ILE A 109 -6.92 -3.47 11.55
C ILE A 109 -8.42 -3.74 11.48
N LEU A 110 -9.01 -3.63 10.29
CA LEU A 110 -10.35 -4.13 10.03
C LEU A 110 -10.27 -5.53 9.47
N GLU A 111 -11.21 -6.38 9.82
CA GLU A 111 -11.41 -7.70 9.25
C GLU A 111 -12.81 -7.77 8.64
N SER A 112 -12.94 -8.42 7.48
CA SER A 112 -14.25 -8.66 6.89
C SER A 112 -15.04 -9.71 7.71
N ARG A 113 -16.35 -9.50 7.84
CA ARG A 113 -17.26 -10.43 8.53
C ARG A 113 -17.31 -11.78 7.83
N TYR A 114 -17.29 -11.76 6.51
CA TYR A 114 -17.37 -12.94 5.67
C TYR A 114 -16.06 -13.15 4.89
N PRO A 115 -15.72 -14.41 4.55
CA PRO A 115 -14.61 -14.70 3.65
C PRO A 115 -14.80 -14.02 2.30
N ILE A 116 -13.71 -13.56 1.72
CA ILE A 116 -13.69 -12.90 0.42
C ILE A 116 -13.01 -13.82 -0.57
N LYS A 117 -13.53 -13.83 -1.79
CA LYS A 117 -12.92 -14.59 -2.86
C LYS A 117 -11.53 -14.05 -3.18
N THR A 118 -10.52 -14.91 -3.10
CA THR A 118 -9.16 -14.53 -3.50
C THR A 118 -9.00 -14.64 -5.02
N GLU A 119 -8.35 -13.67 -5.65
CA GLU A 119 -8.01 -13.69 -7.08
C GLU A 119 -6.96 -14.77 -7.41
N GLU A 120 -6.04 -15.03 -6.50
CA GLU A 120 -4.93 -15.98 -6.70
C GLU A 120 -5.42 -17.43 -6.74
N ALA A 121 -5.14 -18.13 -7.85
CA ALA A 121 -5.46 -19.53 -7.99
C ALA A 121 -4.75 -20.38 -6.92
N GLY A 122 -5.51 -21.22 -6.21
CA GLY A 122 -4.99 -22.14 -5.18
C GLY A 122 -4.94 -21.57 -3.75
N ARG A 123 -5.40 -20.33 -3.54
CA ARG A 123 -5.56 -19.75 -2.21
C ARG A 123 -7.01 -19.92 -1.72
N PRO A 124 -7.24 -20.33 -0.46
CA PRO A 124 -8.58 -20.43 0.09
C PRO A 124 -9.22 -19.05 0.22
N ASP A 125 -10.55 -19.02 0.11
CA ASP A 125 -11.36 -17.85 0.39
C ASP A 125 -11.31 -17.57 1.89
N VAL A 126 -10.87 -16.36 2.28
CA VAL A 126 -10.60 -16.01 3.68
C VAL A 126 -11.02 -14.58 4.00
N PRO A 127 -11.23 -14.24 5.28
CA PRO A 127 -11.47 -12.86 5.68
C PRO A 127 -10.32 -11.94 5.26
N GLU A 128 -10.67 -10.83 4.64
CA GLU A 128 -9.71 -9.81 4.24
C GLU A 128 -9.41 -8.87 5.40
N HIS A 129 -8.19 -8.34 5.43
CA HIS A 129 -7.75 -7.40 6.46
C HIS A 129 -7.32 -6.07 5.84
N ILE A 130 -7.83 -4.97 6.38
CA ILE A 130 -7.42 -3.60 6.00
C ILE A 130 -6.61 -3.02 7.15
N VAL A 131 -5.42 -2.51 6.84
CA VAL A 131 -4.53 -1.85 7.81
C VAL A 131 -4.26 -0.43 7.37
N ASP A 132 -4.59 0.54 8.22
CA ASP A 132 -4.54 1.95 7.86
C ASP A 132 -4.56 2.86 9.10
N VAL A 133 -4.43 4.17 8.89
CA VAL A 133 -4.42 5.21 9.91
C VAL A 133 -5.51 6.24 9.63
N ILE A 134 -6.11 6.77 10.69
CA ILE A 134 -7.07 7.87 10.60
C ILE A 134 -6.90 8.82 11.79
N HIS A 135 -7.24 10.09 11.58
CA HIS A 135 -7.34 11.07 12.67
C HIS A 135 -8.42 10.62 13.68
N GLN A 136 -8.09 10.58 14.97
CA GLN A 136 -8.93 9.94 15.99
C GLN A 136 -10.38 10.47 16.04
N PRO A 137 -10.64 11.79 15.94
CA PRO A 137 -12.02 12.31 15.93
C PRO A 137 -12.88 11.82 14.76
N LEU A 138 -12.25 11.38 13.66
CA LEU A 138 -12.94 10.89 12.47
C LEU A 138 -13.14 9.36 12.47
N TRP A 139 -12.59 8.64 13.46
CA TRP A 139 -12.56 7.17 13.52
C TRP A 139 -13.94 6.52 13.32
N LEU A 140 -14.94 6.92 14.12
CA LEU A 140 -16.27 6.31 14.09
C LEU A 140 -17.02 6.64 12.79
N ARG A 141 -16.88 7.88 12.30
CA ARG A 141 -17.48 8.31 11.02
C ARG A 141 -16.86 7.57 9.85
N HIS A 142 -15.55 7.36 9.88
CA HIS A 142 -14.81 6.60 8.88
C HIS A 142 -15.23 5.13 8.87
N LEU A 143 -15.38 4.49 10.02
CA LEU A 143 -15.82 3.09 10.09
C LEU A 143 -17.27 2.91 9.62
N LYS A 144 -18.15 3.86 9.93
CA LYS A 144 -19.51 3.91 9.37
C LYS A 144 -19.48 4.09 7.85
N TYR A 145 -18.63 4.99 7.33
CA TYR A 145 -18.43 5.18 5.89
C TYR A 145 -17.92 3.91 5.21
N LYS A 146 -16.96 3.19 5.83
CA LYS A 146 -16.45 1.91 5.33
C LYS A 146 -17.53 0.84 5.23
N ASN A 147 -18.58 0.93 6.04
CA ASN A 147 -19.75 0.06 6.04
C ASN A 147 -20.99 0.74 5.39
N SER A 148 -20.79 1.57 4.37
CA SER A 148 -21.88 2.27 3.69
C SER A 148 -21.88 2.03 2.18
N THR A 149 -23.00 2.32 1.52
CA THR A 149 -23.14 2.27 0.06
C THR A 149 -22.28 3.31 -0.66
N LYS A 150 -21.82 4.35 0.06
CA LYS A 150 -20.99 5.43 -0.47
C LYS A 150 -19.51 5.04 -0.61
N VAL A 151 -19.11 3.88 -0.10
CA VAL A 151 -17.72 3.44 -0.18
C VAL A 151 -17.39 3.00 -1.61
N GLY A 152 -16.27 3.51 -2.14
CA GLY A 152 -15.77 3.15 -3.47
C GLY A 152 -14.49 2.30 -3.41
N GLY A 153 -14.01 1.93 -4.60
CA GLY A 153 -12.73 1.24 -4.79
C GLY A 153 -12.68 -0.16 -4.19
N HIS A 154 -11.48 -0.58 -3.78
CA HIS A 154 -11.20 -1.93 -3.28
C HIS A 154 -12.13 -2.37 -2.15
N THR A 155 -12.41 -1.49 -1.19
CA THR A 155 -13.30 -1.80 -0.05
C THR A 155 -14.69 -2.24 -0.48
N ARG A 156 -15.22 -1.68 -1.59
CA ARG A 156 -16.53 -2.06 -2.13
C ARG A 156 -16.45 -3.36 -2.93
N LEU A 157 -15.40 -3.50 -3.74
CA LEU A 157 -15.16 -4.74 -4.51
C LEU A 157 -15.04 -5.95 -3.60
N SER A 158 -14.37 -5.80 -2.45
CA SER A 158 -14.29 -6.79 -1.39
C SER A 158 -15.67 -7.21 -0.87
N MET A 159 -16.60 -6.26 -0.65
CA MET A 159 -17.98 -6.59 -0.24
C MET A 159 -18.74 -7.34 -1.34
N ASP A 160 -18.57 -6.93 -2.60
CA ASP A 160 -19.21 -7.57 -3.74
C ASP A 160 -18.68 -9.01 -3.97
N ALA A 161 -17.41 -9.26 -3.63
CA ALA A 161 -16.75 -10.56 -3.74
C ALA A 161 -16.89 -11.44 -2.48
N ALA A 162 -17.58 -10.96 -1.46
CA ALA A 162 -17.71 -11.65 -0.19
C ALA A 162 -18.74 -12.78 -0.22
N TRP A 163 -18.55 -13.72 0.69
CA TRP A 163 -19.42 -14.88 0.89
C TRP A 163 -20.55 -14.58 1.85
N TRP A 164 -21.53 -13.83 1.36
CA TRP A 164 -22.71 -13.49 2.14
C TRP A 164 -23.56 -14.73 2.49
N PRO A 165 -24.19 -14.79 3.68
CA PRO A 165 -24.98 -15.93 4.13
C PRO A 165 -26.16 -16.30 3.23
N PHE A 166 -26.70 -15.32 2.51
CA PHE A 166 -27.84 -15.52 1.59
C PHE A 166 -27.42 -16.14 0.24
N LEU A 167 -26.12 -16.19 -0.06
CA LEU A 167 -25.63 -16.78 -1.30
C LEU A 167 -25.64 -18.31 -1.18
N SER A 168 -26.57 -18.94 -1.90
CA SER A 168 -26.68 -20.40 -1.97
C SER A 168 -25.50 -21.09 -2.68
N ARG A 169 -24.67 -20.35 -3.43
CA ARG A 169 -23.50 -20.87 -4.16
C ARG A 169 -22.35 -19.85 -4.21
N ARG A 170 -21.11 -20.37 -4.31
CA ARG A 170 -19.91 -19.53 -4.53
C ARG A 170 -20.04 -18.68 -5.78
N ILE A 171 -19.79 -17.37 -5.63
CA ILE A 171 -19.69 -16.46 -6.77
C ILE A 171 -18.51 -16.90 -7.66
N ARG A 172 -18.82 -17.27 -8.91
CA ARG A 172 -17.82 -17.57 -9.93
C ARG A 172 -17.38 -16.28 -10.63
N LYS A 173 -16.29 -15.69 -10.12
CA LYS A 173 -15.49 -14.57 -10.67
C LYS A 173 -16.30 -13.26 -10.74
N THR A 174 -15.86 -12.28 -9.95
CA THR A 174 -16.52 -10.99 -9.75
C THR A 174 -16.21 -9.99 -10.87
N GLU A 175 -15.15 -10.23 -11.64
CA GLU A 175 -14.88 -9.52 -12.88
C GLU A 175 -14.69 -10.56 -13.99
N PRO A 176 -15.21 -10.34 -15.21
CA PRO A 176 -14.66 -11.05 -16.35
C PRO A 176 -13.16 -10.74 -16.34
N GLU A 177 -12.32 -11.78 -16.31
CA GLU A 177 -10.89 -11.62 -16.47
C GLU A 177 -10.69 -10.98 -17.84
N VAL A 178 -10.56 -9.64 -17.87
CA VAL A 178 -10.28 -8.89 -19.08
C VAL A 178 -8.82 -9.16 -19.37
N TRP A 179 -8.56 -10.28 -20.03
CA TRP A 179 -7.23 -10.71 -20.45
C TRP A 179 -6.76 -9.97 -21.71
N TRP A 180 -7.57 -9.05 -22.22
CA TRP A 180 -7.35 -8.26 -23.44
C TRP A 180 -7.21 -6.78 -23.12
N GLU A 181 -6.45 -6.04 -23.92
CA GLU A 181 -6.27 -4.60 -23.75
C GLU A 181 -7.48 -3.79 -24.26
N LYS A 182 -7.54 -2.53 -23.86
CA LYS A 182 -8.65 -1.63 -24.22
C LYS A 182 -8.61 -1.31 -25.72
N GLY A 183 -9.49 -1.96 -26.49
CA GLY A 183 -9.60 -1.80 -27.94
C GLY A 183 -9.41 -3.11 -28.72
N GLU A 184 -9.07 -4.19 -28.03
CA GLU A 184 -8.94 -5.52 -28.62
C GLU A 184 -10.26 -6.29 -28.57
N ASP A 185 -10.54 -7.07 -29.62
CA ASP A 185 -11.70 -7.96 -29.67
C ASP A 185 -11.35 -9.32 -29.03
N PRO A 186 -11.98 -9.70 -27.91
CA PRO A 186 -11.71 -10.96 -27.21
C PRO A 186 -11.99 -12.20 -28.05
N GLU A 187 -12.89 -12.14 -29.05
CA GLU A 187 -13.13 -13.28 -29.93
C GLU A 187 -11.98 -13.46 -30.92
N GLN A 188 -11.45 -12.36 -31.45
CA GLN A 188 -10.34 -12.37 -32.40
C GLN A 188 -9.05 -12.85 -31.75
N LEU A 189 -8.73 -12.37 -30.55
CA LEU A 189 -7.58 -12.85 -29.79
C LEU A 189 -7.71 -14.33 -29.40
N ARG A 190 -8.94 -14.81 -29.16
CA ARG A 190 -9.19 -16.22 -28.84
C ARG A 190 -8.96 -17.09 -30.07
N LEU A 191 -9.36 -16.62 -31.25
CA LEU A 191 -9.09 -17.28 -32.53
C LEU A 191 -7.59 -17.29 -32.84
N GLU A 192 -6.89 -16.17 -32.61
CA GLU A 192 -5.43 -16.08 -32.77
C GLU A 192 -4.67 -17.01 -31.81
N ALA A 193 -5.08 -17.07 -30.53
CA ALA A 193 -4.50 -17.99 -29.56
C ALA A 193 -4.75 -19.48 -29.89
N LEU A 194 -5.82 -19.77 -30.63
CA LEU A 194 -6.12 -21.09 -31.17
C LEU A 194 -5.46 -21.34 -32.55
N GLY A 195 -4.71 -20.37 -33.08
CA GLY A 195 -4.01 -20.45 -34.36
C GLY A 195 -4.92 -20.39 -35.58
N LEU A 196 -6.14 -19.87 -35.43
CA LEU A 196 -7.15 -19.74 -36.48
C LEU A 196 -7.25 -18.27 -36.89
N THR A 197 -6.68 -17.90 -38.04
CA THR A 197 -6.88 -16.55 -38.61
C THR A 197 -8.16 -16.51 -39.45
N GLU A 198 -8.79 -15.33 -39.58
CA GLU A 198 -10.05 -15.11 -40.34
C GLU A 198 -10.01 -15.56 -41.81
N SER A 199 -8.82 -15.82 -42.36
CA SER A 199 -8.61 -16.31 -43.73
C SER A 199 -8.77 -17.82 -43.90
N ASP A 200 -8.80 -18.58 -42.82
CA ASP A 200 -8.86 -20.03 -42.89
C ASP A 200 -10.31 -20.46 -42.70
N GLY A 201 -10.98 -20.75 -43.84
CA GLY A 201 -12.24 -21.49 -43.81
C GLY A 201 -12.10 -22.74 -42.94
N PRO A 202 -13.20 -23.22 -42.33
CA PRO A 202 -13.13 -24.33 -41.37
C PRO A 202 -12.36 -25.50 -42.01
N PRO A 203 -11.28 -26.00 -41.37
CA PRO A 203 -10.43 -27.00 -41.99
C PRO A 203 -11.27 -28.24 -42.30
N GLU A 204 -11.36 -28.59 -43.58
CA GLU A 204 -11.93 -29.85 -44.00
C GLU A 204 -11.07 -30.97 -43.40
N SER A 205 -11.72 -31.76 -42.54
CA SER A 205 -11.26 -33.02 -41.94
C SER A 205 -10.32 -32.97 -40.71
N LEU A 206 -10.74 -32.31 -39.64
CA LEU A 206 -10.41 -32.80 -38.28
C LEU A 206 -10.92 -34.25 -38.03
N ARG A 207 -11.71 -34.83 -38.95
CA ARG A 207 -12.10 -36.25 -38.95
C ARG A 207 -10.93 -37.23 -39.11
N GLU A 208 -9.80 -36.84 -39.70
CA GLU A 208 -8.68 -37.78 -39.87
C GLU A 208 -7.82 -37.92 -38.60
N PHE A 209 -7.80 -36.91 -37.73
CA PHE A 209 -7.00 -36.91 -36.50
C PHE A 209 -7.74 -37.45 -35.26
N TYR A 210 -9.08 -37.49 -35.29
CA TYR A 210 -9.83 -38.28 -34.34
C TYR A 210 -10.04 -39.67 -34.93
N LYS A 211 -9.28 -40.67 -34.45
CA LYS A 211 -9.64 -42.08 -34.66
C LYS A 211 -11.10 -42.25 -34.28
N ASP A 212 -11.95 -42.49 -35.26
CA ASP A 212 -13.37 -42.74 -35.08
C ASP A 212 -13.47 -44.01 -34.20
N ILE A 213 -13.73 -43.83 -32.90
CA ILE A 213 -13.87 -44.94 -31.91
C ILE A 213 -15.22 -45.64 -32.09
N THR A 214 -15.92 -45.37 -33.20
CA THR A 214 -17.25 -45.89 -33.44
C THR A 214 -17.13 -47.30 -33.99
N GLN A 215 -17.45 -48.26 -33.14
CA GLN A 215 -17.56 -49.66 -33.56
C GLN A 215 -18.72 -49.78 -34.57
N TYR A 216 -18.53 -50.48 -35.67
CA TYR A 216 -19.58 -50.80 -36.63
C TYR A 216 -20.02 -52.25 -36.40
N ARG A 217 -21.33 -52.53 -36.45
CA ARG A 217 -21.81 -53.93 -36.53
C ARG A 217 -21.48 -54.50 -37.91
N ALA A 218 -21.44 -55.83 -38.02
CA ALA A 218 -21.14 -56.53 -39.28
C ALA A 218 -22.09 -56.18 -40.46
N ASN A 219 -23.24 -55.54 -40.19
CA ASN A 219 -24.19 -55.07 -41.18
C ASN A 219 -24.03 -53.57 -41.55
N GLY A 220 -22.93 -52.92 -41.16
CA GLY A 220 -22.63 -51.53 -41.52
C GLY A 220 -23.38 -50.46 -40.71
N SER A 221 -24.19 -50.85 -39.74
CA SER A 221 -24.85 -49.90 -38.83
C SER A 221 -23.89 -49.43 -37.72
N LYS A 222 -23.85 -48.11 -37.50
CA LYS A 222 -22.98 -47.45 -36.52
C LYS A 222 -23.43 -47.81 -35.10
N ILE A 223 -22.56 -48.36 -34.26
CA ILE A 223 -22.82 -48.51 -32.82
C ILE A 223 -22.61 -47.13 -32.21
N VAL A 224 -23.68 -46.35 -32.18
CA VAL A 224 -23.76 -45.18 -31.32
C VAL A 224 -24.01 -45.72 -29.92
N GLU A 225 -22.95 -46.00 -29.16
CA GLU A 225 -23.13 -46.04 -27.72
C GLU A 225 -23.66 -44.66 -27.34
N VAL A 226 -24.88 -44.63 -26.77
CA VAL A 226 -25.45 -43.43 -26.19
C VAL A 226 -24.52 -43.08 -25.04
N THR A 227 -23.50 -42.28 -25.34
CA THR A 227 -22.70 -41.63 -24.31
C THR A 227 -23.73 -40.90 -23.47
N PRO A 228 -23.85 -41.17 -22.16
CA PRO A 228 -24.83 -40.48 -21.35
C PRO A 228 -24.56 -39.01 -21.58
N THR A 229 -25.56 -38.31 -22.13
CA THR A 229 -25.51 -36.88 -22.31
C THR A 229 -25.13 -36.37 -20.93
N LYS A 230 -23.87 -35.93 -20.76
CA LYS A 230 -23.50 -35.17 -19.56
C LYS A 230 -24.55 -34.09 -19.55
N THR A 231 -25.48 -34.19 -18.61
CA THR A 231 -26.55 -33.22 -18.49
C THR A 231 -25.79 -31.94 -18.22
N ILE A 232 -25.61 -31.12 -19.26
CA ILE A 232 -25.15 -29.76 -19.12
C ILE A 232 -26.36 -29.11 -18.46
N SER A 233 -26.44 -29.29 -17.14
CA SER A 233 -27.37 -28.54 -16.31
C SER A 233 -27.17 -27.09 -16.74
N PRO A 234 -28.20 -26.40 -17.22
CA PRO A 234 -28.07 -25.01 -17.61
C PRO A 234 -27.38 -24.31 -16.43
N GLN A 235 -26.26 -23.64 -16.69
CA GLN A 235 -25.60 -22.87 -15.64
C GLN A 235 -26.65 -21.89 -15.14
N GLN A 236 -27.19 -22.13 -13.94
CA GLN A 236 -28.11 -21.20 -13.31
C GLN A 236 -27.43 -19.84 -13.34
N LYS A 237 -28.12 -18.87 -13.96
CA LYS A 237 -27.63 -17.51 -14.13
C LYS A 237 -27.15 -17.03 -12.76
N GLY A 238 -25.86 -16.75 -12.63
CA GLY A 238 -25.33 -16.20 -11.38
C GLY A 238 -26.05 -14.90 -11.07
N MET A 239 -26.29 -14.62 -9.78
CA MET A 239 -26.80 -13.31 -9.37
C MET A 239 -25.88 -12.22 -9.93
N SER A 240 -26.49 -11.18 -10.50
CA SER A 240 -25.76 -10.00 -10.92
C SER A 240 -25.26 -9.22 -9.70
N ILE A 241 -24.20 -8.43 -9.88
CA ILE A 241 -23.67 -7.58 -8.79
C ILE A 241 -24.76 -6.63 -8.24
N GLY A 242 -25.65 -6.14 -9.09
CA GLY A 242 -26.77 -5.28 -8.68
C GLY A 242 -27.74 -5.99 -7.74
N GLU A 243 -28.05 -7.26 -8.00
CA GLU A 243 -28.90 -8.09 -7.13
C GLU A 243 -28.22 -8.37 -5.79
N ILE A 244 -26.93 -8.73 -5.82
CA ILE A 244 -26.15 -8.98 -4.58
C ILE A 244 -26.13 -7.72 -3.70
N ARG A 245 -25.87 -6.55 -4.30
CA ARG A 245 -25.88 -5.26 -3.59
C ARG A 245 -27.24 -4.95 -2.98
N ALA A 246 -28.33 -5.16 -3.73
CA ALA A 246 -29.68 -4.92 -3.22
C ALA A 246 -29.99 -5.77 -1.98
N GLU A 247 -29.39 -6.96 -1.85
CA GLU A 247 -29.56 -7.83 -0.69
C GLU A 247 -28.70 -7.44 0.52
N TYR A 248 -27.41 -7.12 0.32
CA TYR A 248 -26.52 -6.83 1.47
C TYR A 248 -26.51 -5.38 1.93
N GLU A 249 -26.79 -4.41 1.07
CA GLU A 249 -26.81 -2.99 1.46
C GLU A 249 -27.71 -2.69 2.67
N PRO A 250 -28.97 -3.21 2.76
CA PRO A 250 -29.79 -3.00 3.95
C PRO A 250 -29.25 -3.74 5.20
N LEU A 251 -28.39 -4.75 5.03
CA LEU A 251 -27.74 -5.43 6.15
C LEU A 251 -26.62 -4.57 6.74
N LEU A 252 -25.95 -3.75 5.93
CA LEU A 252 -24.83 -2.92 6.39
C LEU A 252 -25.23 -1.91 7.48
N GLU A 253 -26.49 -1.48 7.53
CA GLU A 253 -27.00 -0.59 8.58
C GLU A 253 -27.18 -1.32 9.92
N LYS A 254 -27.50 -2.62 9.86
CA LYS A 254 -27.75 -3.46 11.06
C LYS A 254 -26.45 -4.04 11.58
N GLU A 255 -25.62 -4.56 10.68
CA GLU A 255 -24.42 -5.31 10.98
C GLU A 255 -23.25 -4.83 10.11
N PRO A 256 -22.13 -4.42 10.73
CA PRO A 256 -20.97 -3.97 9.96
C PRO A 256 -20.30 -5.17 9.28
N PHE A 257 -20.00 -5.00 7.99
CA PHE A 257 -19.19 -5.94 7.22
C PHE A 257 -17.71 -5.85 7.60
N TRP A 258 -17.16 -4.64 7.67
CA TRP A 258 -15.81 -4.39 8.17
C TRP A 258 -15.86 -4.15 9.67
N ARG A 259 -15.29 -5.09 10.43
CA ARG A 259 -15.25 -5.05 11.89
C ARG A 259 -13.84 -4.73 12.36
N PRO A 260 -13.65 -3.82 13.32
CA PRO A 260 -12.33 -3.52 13.84
C PRO A 260 -11.88 -4.67 14.74
N LEU A 261 -10.73 -5.24 14.42
CA LEU A 261 -10.08 -6.29 15.19
C LEU A 261 -9.23 -5.68 16.30
N VAL A 262 -8.44 -4.65 15.97
CA VAL A 262 -7.67 -3.85 16.92
C VAL A 262 -7.59 -2.41 16.44
N ALA A 263 -7.67 -1.46 17.37
CA ALA A 263 -7.47 -0.04 17.14
C ALA A 263 -6.49 0.53 18.18
N VAL A 264 -5.39 1.12 17.73
CA VAL A 264 -4.35 1.72 18.58
C VAL A 264 -4.31 3.21 18.33
N THR A 265 -4.69 4.02 19.32
CA THR A 265 -4.59 5.48 19.26
C THR A 265 -3.27 5.94 19.86
N LEU A 266 -2.51 6.70 19.08
CA LEU A 266 -1.24 7.31 19.46
C LEU A 266 -1.37 8.85 19.46
N ALA A 267 -0.53 9.51 20.27
CA ALA A 267 -0.60 10.95 20.48
C ALA A 267 -0.35 11.78 19.21
N THR A 268 0.45 11.28 18.26
CA THR A 268 0.84 12.04 17.06
C THR A 268 0.75 11.20 15.79
N ARG A 269 0.57 11.87 14.66
CA ARG A 269 0.53 11.26 13.32
C ARG A 269 1.85 10.57 12.93
N PRO A 270 3.05 11.12 13.18
CA PRO A 270 4.31 10.44 12.86
C PRO A 270 4.45 9.08 13.55
N LEU A 271 4.00 8.96 14.81
CA LEU A 271 3.96 7.69 15.54
C LEU A 271 2.99 6.71 14.87
N ALA A 272 1.76 7.14 14.60
CA ALA A 272 0.73 6.31 13.95
C ALA A 272 1.15 5.83 12.56
N ASN A 273 1.72 6.71 11.75
CA ASN A 273 2.24 6.37 10.43
C ASN A 273 3.39 5.35 10.50
N THR A 274 4.25 5.48 11.51
CA THR A 274 5.33 4.52 11.73
C THR A 274 4.77 3.16 12.11
N LEU A 275 3.80 3.11 13.02
CA LEU A 275 3.13 1.87 13.42
C LEU A 275 2.47 1.17 12.23
N VAL A 276 1.64 1.87 11.44
CA VAL A 276 1.00 1.31 10.22
C VAL A 276 2.03 0.75 9.25
N ARG A 277 3.11 1.49 9.00
CA ARG A 277 4.14 1.04 8.05
C ARG A 277 4.80 -0.24 8.51
N LEU A 278 5.14 -0.34 9.79
CA LEU A 278 5.87 -1.48 10.36
C LEU A 278 4.98 -2.69 10.64
N CYS A 279 3.66 -2.52 10.78
CA CYS A 279 2.72 -3.60 11.06
C CYS A 279 2.14 -4.27 9.80
N ARG A 280 2.43 -3.75 8.59
CA ARG A 280 2.05 -4.39 7.31
C ARG A 280 2.79 -5.70 7.02
N SER A 281 3.91 -5.95 7.71
CA SER A 281 4.76 -7.14 7.53
C SER A 281 5.42 -7.56 8.83
N LEU A 282 6.01 -8.75 8.84
CA LEU A 282 6.86 -9.22 9.94
C LEU A 282 8.14 -8.40 10.08
N PRO A 283 8.89 -8.55 11.19
CA PRO A 283 10.23 -8.00 11.29
C PRO A 283 11.04 -8.30 10.03
N ARG A 284 11.75 -7.29 9.51
CA ARG A 284 12.59 -7.36 8.29
C ARG A 284 11.84 -7.38 6.95
N GLY A 285 10.52 -7.21 6.94
CA GLY A 285 9.74 -6.97 5.72
C GLY A 285 9.16 -8.23 5.06
N LEU A 286 9.25 -9.39 5.72
CA LEU A 286 8.61 -10.61 5.22
C LEU A 286 7.09 -10.47 5.32
N ALA A 287 6.38 -10.69 4.21
CA ALA A 287 4.91 -10.66 4.23
C ALA A 287 4.33 -11.78 5.12
N PHE A 288 3.24 -11.52 5.83
CA PHE A 288 2.64 -12.48 6.76
C PHE A 288 2.30 -13.81 6.09
N TYR A 289 1.65 -13.78 4.92
CA TYR A 289 1.29 -14.99 4.21
C TYR A 289 2.52 -15.80 3.80
N ALA A 290 3.65 -15.13 3.50
CA ALA A 290 4.90 -15.77 3.10
C ALA A 290 5.60 -16.49 4.26
N SER A 291 5.24 -16.20 5.51
CA SER A 291 5.77 -16.88 6.70
C SER A 291 5.00 -18.14 7.11
N ILE A 292 3.79 -18.34 6.59
CA ILE A 292 2.95 -19.51 6.88
C ILE A 292 3.41 -20.67 5.98
N ASP A 293 3.42 -21.91 6.48
CA ASP A 293 3.78 -23.06 5.67
C ASP A 293 2.84 -23.24 4.47
N THR A 294 3.36 -23.78 3.37
CA THR A 294 2.58 -23.97 2.13
C THR A 294 1.37 -24.90 2.30
N HIS A 295 1.41 -25.90 3.18
CA HIS A 295 0.27 -26.77 3.46
C HIS A 295 -0.82 -26.04 4.22
N ASP A 296 -0.42 -25.23 5.21
CA ASP A 296 -1.33 -24.39 5.97
C ASP A 296 -1.98 -23.31 5.09
N ARG A 297 -1.24 -22.73 4.14
CA ARG A 297 -1.79 -21.72 3.21
C ARG A 297 -2.97 -22.23 2.38
N LYS A 298 -3.03 -23.53 2.09
CA LYS A 298 -4.11 -24.15 1.31
C LYS A 298 -5.33 -24.48 2.17
N THR A 299 -5.18 -24.48 3.49
CA THR A 299 -6.22 -24.91 4.43
C THR A 299 -7.11 -23.74 4.82
N VAL A 300 -8.40 -23.83 4.50
CA VAL A 300 -9.39 -22.77 4.80
C VAL A 300 -9.52 -22.50 6.30
N LEU A 301 -9.35 -23.53 7.13
CA LEU A 301 -9.52 -23.42 8.59
C LEU A 301 -8.31 -22.77 9.27
N SER A 302 -7.07 -23.20 8.94
CA SER A 302 -5.88 -22.76 9.67
C SER A 302 -5.28 -21.46 9.15
N PHE A 303 -5.38 -21.20 7.83
CA PHE A 303 -4.80 -20.01 7.22
C PHE A 303 -5.32 -18.68 7.79
N PRO A 304 -6.65 -18.43 7.91
CA PRO A 304 -7.15 -17.13 8.37
C PRO A 304 -6.78 -16.86 9.83
N ASP A 305 -6.85 -17.87 10.70
CA ASP A 305 -6.49 -17.73 12.11
C ASP A 305 -5.01 -17.41 12.27
N ARG A 306 -4.11 -18.10 11.55
CA ARG A 306 -2.67 -17.80 11.57
C ARG A 306 -2.39 -16.39 11.05
N MET A 307 -3.03 -15.98 9.95
CA MET A 307 -2.87 -14.62 9.41
C MET A 307 -3.31 -13.56 10.41
N ARG A 308 -4.45 -13.77 11.07
CA ARG A 308 -5.00 -12.89 12.10
C ARG A 308 -4.04 -12.77 13.28
N LEU A 309 -3.59 -13.91 13.83
CA LEU A 309 -2.67 -13.96 14.96
C LEU A 309 -1.32 -13.31 14.65
N LEU A 310 -0.75 -13.51 13.47
CA LEU A 310 0.50 -12.85 13.07
C LEU A 310 0.34 -11.33 13.02
N ARG A 311 -0.79 -10.82 12.54
CA ARG A 311 -1.09 -9.39 12.49
C ARG A 311 -1.31 -8.80 13.88
N LEU A 312 -2.11 -9.47 14.72
CA LEU A 312 -2.37 -9.06 16.10
C LEU A 312 -1.09 -9.02 16.93
N ARG A 313 -0.31 -10.09 16.88
CA ARG A 313 1.00 -10.17 17.54
C ARG A 313 1.92 -9.05 17.08
N ARG A 314 2.02 -8.83 15.77
CA ARG A 314 2.89 -7.77 15.23
C ARG A 314 2.46 -6.37 15.66
N MET A 315 1.15 -6.11 15.69
CA MET A 315 0.61 -4.84 16.19
C MET A 315 0.97 -4.67 17.67
N ARG A 316 0.75 -5.69 18.50
CA ARG A 316 1.04 -5.69 19.92
C ARG A 316 2.51 -5.43 20.24
N GLU A 317 3.41 -6.21 19.64
CA GLU A 317 4.86 -6.06 19.81
C GLU A 317 5.32 -4.62 19.49
N LEU A 318 4.85 -4.05 18.38
CA LEU A 318 5.20 -2.69 17.99
C LEU A 318 4.59 -1.63 18.90
N THR A 319 3.34 -1.81 19.34
CA THR A 319 2.68 -0.88 20.26
C THR A 319 3.40 -0.85 21.61
N ILE A 320 3.78 -2.01 22.15
CA ILE A 320 4.53 -2.10 23.40
C ILE A 320 5.91 -1.49 23.25
N GLU A 321 6.64 -1.76 22.16
CA GLU A 321 7.94 -1.13 21.92
C GLU A 321 7.81 0.40 21.78
N ILE A 322 6.76 0.91 21.11
CA ILE A 322 6.47 2.35 21.07
C ILE A 322 6.25 2.90 22.48
N ALA A 323 5.43 2.24 23.31
CA ALA A 323 5.18 2.65 24.69
C ALA A 323 6.48 2.69 25.51
N ARG A 324 7.34 1.68 25.39
CA ARG A 324 8.66 1.64 26.05
C ARG A 324 9.53 2.81 25.61
N ARG A 325 9.57 3.12 24.32
CA ARG A 325 10.35 4.26 23.81
C ARG A 325 9.78 5.61 24.29
N LEU A 326 8.48 5.71 24.49
CA LEU A 326 7.85 6.91 25.07
C LEU A 326 8.16 7.06 26.57
N GLU A 327 8.26 5.95 27.31
CA GLU A 327 8.76 5.94 28.70
C GLU A 327 10.24 6.37 28.81
N GLY A 328 11.00 6.29 27.73
CA GLY A 328 12.41 6.69 27.67
C GLY A 328 13.40 5.53 27.63
N TYR A 329 12.93 4.28 27.55
CA TYR A 329 13.80 3.13 27.33
C TYR A 329 14.65 3.31 26.07
N TYR A 330 15.90 2.83 26.12
CA TYR A 330 16.90 2.99 25.04
C TYR A 330 17.17 4.46 24.65
N GLY A 331 16.95 5.39 25.59
CA GLY A 331 17.08 6.82 25.31
C GLY A 331 15.89 7.39 24.53
N GLY A 332 14.78 6.66 24.41
CA GLY A 332 13.51 7.05 23.78
C GLY A 332 13.56 7.36 22.28
N PHE A 333 12.53 8.03 21.76
CA PHE A 333 12.55 8.54 20.38
C PHE A 333 13.37 9.83 20.31
N ILE A 334 14.41 9.82 19.48
CA ILE A 334 15.21 11.01 19.18
C ILE A 334 14.52 11.78 18.06
N GLY A 335 14.40 13.10 18.20
CA GLY A 335 13.80 13.99 17.21
C GLY A 335 12.27 14.03 17.20
N ILE A 336 11.60 13.21 18.01
CA ILE A 336 10.14 13.22 18.12
C ILE A 336 9.64 14.58 18.61
N ARG A 337 8.52 15.04 18.03
CA ARG A 337 7.83 16.28 18.41
C ARG A 337 6.40 15.98 18.83
N PHE A 338 5.90 16.80 19.76
CA PHE A 338 4.50 16.73 20.20
C PHE A 338 3.70 17.98 19.89
N ASN A 339 4.34 19.03 19.38
CA ASN A 339 3.72 20.27 18.95
C ASN A 339 4.49 20.86 17.77
N GLN A 340 3.86 21.73 16.99
CA GLN A 340 4.51 22.41 15.87
C GLN A 340 5.74 23.24 16.27
N ASN A 341 5.71 23.82 17.47
CA ASN A 341 6.79 24.67 17.99
C ASN A 341 7.91 23.90 18.70
N ASP A 342 7.70 22.61 18.93
CA ASP A 342 8.68 21.74 19.58
C ASP A 342 9.92 21.58 18.69
N LYS A 343 11.10 21.79 19.27
CA LYS A 343 12.38 21.54 18.56
C LYS A 343 12.67 20.05 18.40
N GLY A 344 11.91 19.21 19.09
CA GLY A 344 12.02 17.76 19.13
C GLY A 344 13.03 17.29 20.17
N ARG A 345 12.99 16.00 20.50
CA ARG A 345 13.82 15.43 21.57
C ARG A 345 15.27 15.16 21.14
N ALA A 346 16.19 16.10 21.41
CA ALA A 346 17.60 16.04 20.97
C ALA A 346 18.56 16.91 21.82
N ILE A 347 19.87 16.88 21.53
CA ILE A 347 20.96 17.52 22.33
C ILE A 347 20.92 19.08 22.34
N ARG A 348 20.06 19.69 21.51
CA ARG A 348 19.68 21.13 21.59
C ARG A 348 18.17 21.32 21.47
N GLY A 349 17.44 20.24 21.62
CA GLY A 349 16.00 20.18 21.58
C GLY A 349 15.42 20.23 22.98
N GLU A 350 14.19 19.76 23.14
CA GLU A 350 13.49 19.75 24.41
C GLU A 350 13.46 18.33 24.99
N ARG A 351 13.38 18.21 26.33
CA ARG A 351 12.99 16.96 27.02
C ARG A 351 13.86 15.72 26.73
N LEU A 352 15.16 15.91 26.45
CA LEU A 352 16.09 14.78 26.33
C LEU A 352 16.44 14.20 27.71
N GLU A 353 16.63 15.08 28.69
CA GLU A 353 17.09 14.76 30.05
C GLU A 353 15.99 14.19 30.96
N GLN A 354 14.73 14.56 30.71
CA GLN A 354 13.57 14.15 31.52
C GLN A 354 12.68 13.18 30.73
N PRO A 355 12.03 12.22 31.40
CA PRO A 355 11.01 11.38 30.77
C PRO A 355 9.87 12.25 30.23
N LEU A 356 9.20 11.76 29.18
CA LEU A 356 8.05 12.46 28.63
C LEU A 356 6.91 12.51 29.67
N PRO A 357 6.18 13.63 29.79
CA PRO A 357 4.99 13.70 30.64
C PRO A 357 3.94 12.65 30.25
N ASP A 358 3.21 12.13 31.24
CA ASP A 358 2.18 11.08 31.05
C ASP A 358 1.18 11.41 29.96
N SER A 359 0.75 12.67 29.87
CA SER A 359 -0.20 13.15 28.87
C SER A 359 0.25 12.93 27.42
N LEU A 360 1.56 12.87 27.18
CA LEU A 360 2.16 12.66 25.85
C LEU A 360 2.53 11.18 25.60
N ARG A 361 2.49 10.35 26.64
CA ARG A 361 2.78 8.91 26.57
C ARG A 361 1.53 8.06 26.40
N VAL A 362 0.36 8.68 26.32
CA VAL A 362 -0.93 7.98 26.26
C VAL A 362 -1.02 7.13 24.99
N VAL A 363 -1.05 5.81 25.19
CA VAL A 363 -1.38 4.80 24.18
C VAL A 363 -2.70 4.17 24.57
N LYS A 364 -3.71 4.28 23.70
CA LYS A 364 -5.03 3.65 23.92
C LYS A 364 -5.20 2.51 22.94
N VAL A 365 -5.63 1.36 23.43
CA VAL A 365 -5.89 0.15 22.64
C VAL A 365 -7.37 -0.24 22.80
N GLY A 366 -8.03 -0.44 21.67
CA GLY A 366 -9.35 -1.04 21.56
C GLY A 366 -9.24 -2.42 20.91
N LEU A 367 -9.78 -3.46 21.57
CA LEU A 367 -9.81 -4.83 21.05
C LEU A 367 -11.24 -5.23 20.71
N GLY A 368 -11.45 -5.78 19.52
CA GLY A 368 -12.78 -6.21 19.08
C GLY A 368 -13.34 -7.31 19.98
N GLU A 369 -14.51 -7.09 20.58
CA GLU A 369 -15.17 -8.04 21.48
C GLU A 369 -15.50 -9.38 20.78
N TRP A 370 -15.74 -9.32 19.47
CA TRP A 370 -16.17 -10.45 18.64
C TRP A 370 -15.07 -11.50 18.39
N TYR A 371 -13.80 -11.25 18.73
CA TYR A 371 -12.71 -12.22 18.55
C TYR A 371 -11.84 -12.38 19.79
N GLY A 372 -11.95 -13.53 20.46
CA GLY A 372 -10.95 -14.00 21.42
C GLY A 372 -10.57 -13.00 22.52
N LEU A 373 -11.51 -12.12 22.89
CA LEU A 373 -11.24 -10.90 23.66
C LEU A 373 -10.49 -11.17 24.96
N GLU A 374 -10.94 -12.14 25.76
CA GLU A 374 -10.36 -12.47 27.06
C GLU A 374 -8.87 -12.81 26.93
N LYS A 375 -8.54 -13.73 26.01
CA LYS A 375 -7.16 -14.18 25.78
C LYS A 375 -6.28 -13.04 25.25
N GLU A 376 -6.77 -12.25 24.32
CA GLU A 376 -6.00 -11.12 23.79
C GLU A 376 -5.80 -10.04 24.87
N MET A 377 -6.83 -9.68 25.64
CA MET A 377 -6.69 -8.73 26.74
C MET A 377 -5.66 -9.18 27.78
N GLU A 378 -5.68 -10.46 28.15
CA GLU A 378 -4.68 -11.03 29.07
C GLU A 378 -3.27 -10.92 28.49
N LEU A 379 -3.06 -11.30 27.22
CA LEU A 379 -1.76 -11.19 26.57
C LEU A 379 -1.26 -9.75 26.50
N TRP A 380 -2.13 -8.80 26.14
CA TRP A 380 -1.78 -7.39 26.11
C TRP A 380 -1.41 -6.85 27.48
N LYS A 381 -2.17 -7.20 28.53
CA LYS A 381 -1.89 -6.78 29.92
C LYS A 381 -0.58 -7.39 30.43
N LEU A 382 -0.36 -8.68 30.18
CA LEU A 382 0.84 -9.39 30.62
C LEU A 382 2.09 -8.83 29.94
N GLU A 383 2.10 -8.71 28.61
CA GLU A 383 3.26 -8.19 27.88
C GLU A 383 3.52 -6.70 28.20
N ALA A 384 2.48 -5.89 28.46
CA ALA A 384 2.64 -4.51 28.91
C ALA A 384 3.23 -4.42 30.32
N ALA A 385 2.76 -5.26 31.25
CA ALA A 385 3.30 -5.35 32.60
C ALA A 385 4.77 -5.81 32.61
N ASP A 386 5.11 -6.83 31.82
CA ASP A 386 6.49 -7.32 31.65
C ASP A 386 7.41 -6.24 31.06
N ALA A 387 6.89 -5.40 30.17
CA ALA A 387 7.60 -4.27 29.61
C ALA A 387 7.67 -3.05 30.56
N GLY A 388 6.93 -3.06 31.67
CA GLY A 388 6.85 -1.95 32.63
C GLY A 388 6.22 -0.69 32.03
N VAL A 389 5.22 -0.84 31.15
CA VAL A 389 4.53 0.27 30.46
C VAL A 389 3.05 0.29 30.76
N GLU A 390 2.47 1.49 30.88
CA GLU A 390 1.04 1.67 31.07
C GLU A 390 0.35 1.88 29.71
N ILE A 391 -0.64 1.03 29.41
CA ILE A 391 -1.43 1.09 28.17
C ILE A 391 -2.92 0.99 28.54
N ASP A 392 -3.72 1.94 28.06
CA ASP A 392 -5.18 1.94 28.26
C ASP A 392 -5.84 0.95 27.29
N ILE A 393 -6.01 -0.31 27.73
CA ILE A 393 -6.60 -1.40 26.95
C ILE A 393 -8.07 -1.55 27.32
N LYS A 394 -8.98 -1.47 26.33
CA LYS A 394 -10.43 -1.67 26.51
C LYS A 394 -11.05 -2.52 25.41
N PRO A 395 -12.17 -3.21 25.71
CA PRO A 395 -12.99 -3.82 24.68
C PRO A 395 -13.59 -2.78 23.73
N MET A 396 -13.95 -3.23 22.54
CA MET A 396 -14.49 -2.42 21.46
C MET A 396 -15.56 -3.20 20.71
N ASP A 397 -16.71 -2.57 20.46
CA ASP A 397 -17.80 -3.18 19.71
C ASP A 397 -17.47 -3.36 18.21
N GLU A 398 -18.36 -4.01 17.47
CA GLU A 398 -18.20 -4.21 16.02
C GLU A 398 -18.23 -2.89 15.21
N TRP A 399 -18.68 -1.79 15.83
CA TRP A 399 -18.76 -0.44 15.27
C TRP A 399 -17.59 0.46 15.68
N GLY A 400 -16.59 -0.09 16.36
CA GLY A 400 -15.39 0.63 16.76
C GLY A 400 -15.53 1.51 18.00
N ARG A 401 -16.61 1.39 18.76
CA ARG A 401 -16.85 2.13 20.00
C ARG A 401 -16.21 1.39 21.16
N ARG A 402 -15.48 2.11 22.01
CA ARG A 402 -14.87 1.52 23.22
C ARG A 402 -15.93 1.28 24.27
N LEU A 403 -15.87 0.11 24.86
CA LEU A 403 -16.75 -0.38 25.91
C LEU A 403 -16.09 -0.22 27.29
N ASP A 404 -16.90 -0.13 28.34
CA ASP A 404 -16.47 -0.24 29.73
C ASP A 404 -16.27 -1.71 30.13
N GLU A 405 -15.95 -1.95 31.40
CA GLU A 405 -15.78 -3.30 31.95
C GLU A 405 -17.08 -4.12 31.96
N ASN A 406 -18.24 -3.46 31.89
CA ASN A 406 -19.57 -4.06 31.86
C ASN A 406 -20.12 -4.22 30.43
N GLY A 407 -19.33 -3.91 29.40
CA GLY A 407 -19.76 -3.96 27.99
C GLY A 407 -20.62 -2.76 27.55
N VAL A 408 -20.70 -1.69 28.35
CA VAL A 408 -21.47 -0.48 28.02
C VAL A 408 -20.58 0.51 27.26
N VAL A 409 -21.11 1.11 26.20
CA VAL A 409 -20.40 2.12 25.41
C VAL A 409 -20.01 3.31 26.28
N LEU A 410 -18.72 3.69 26.25
CA LEU A 410 -18.25 4.85 27.01
C LEU A 410 -18.87 6.16 26.48
N PRO A 411 -19.15 7.14 27.37
CA PRO A 411 -19.76 8.41 26.98
C PRO A 411 -18.88 9.22 26.00
N GLY A 412 -19.52 10.03 25.17
CA GLY A 412 -18.84 10.93 24.21
C GLY A 412 -18.44 10.28 22.89
N GLN A 413 -18.95 9.08 22.59
CA GLN A 413 -18.71 8.35 21.32
C GLN A 413 -19.93 8.39 20.38
N GLU A 414 -20.76 9.42 20.52
CA GLU A 414 -21.93 9.60 19.67
C GLU A 414 -21.51 10.10 18.29
N ILE A 415 -22.01 9.42 17.25
CA ILE A 415 -21.87 9.89 15.88
C ILE A 415 -22.98 10.89 15.64
N GLU A 416 -22.64 12.18 15.54
CA GLU A 416 -23.57 13.21 15.07
C GLU A 416 -24.22 12.75 13.76
N LYS A 417 -25.56 12.73 13.71
CA LYS A 417 -26.32 12.12 12.61
C LYS A 417 -26.05 12.77 11.24
N ASP A 418 -25.64 14.04 11.23
CA ASP A 418 -25.48 14.86 10.02
C ASP A 418 -24.03 15.03 9.57
N ALA A 419 -23.07 14.50 10.34
CA ALA A 419 -21.67 14.69 10.06
C ALA A 419 -21.12 13.55 9.19
N GLU A 420 -21.37 13.66 7.89
CA GLU A 420 -20.90 12.70 6.90
C GLU A 420 -19.38 12.78 6.73
N TYR A 421 -18.70 11.64 6.83
CA TYR A 421 -17.30 11.55 6.43
C TYR A 421 -17.20 11.61 4.91
N GLN A 422 -16.47 12.60 4.40
CA GLN A 422 -16.18 12.68 2.98
C GLN A 422 -14.85 11.97 2.71
N GLY A 423 -14.79 11.03 1.76
CA GLY A 423 -13.60 10.20 1.53
C GLY A 423 -12.30 10.97 1.22
N HIS A 424 -12.38 12.26 0.88
CA HIS A 424 -11.25 13.16 0.68
C HIS A 424 -10.74 13.83 1.98
N GLU A 425 -11.47 13.72 3.09
CA GLU A 425 -11.00 14.08 4.44
C GLU A 425 -9.93 13.12 4.93
N LYS A 426 -9.79 11.95 4.27
CA LYS A 426 -8.57 11.16 4.35
C LYS A 426 -7.45 12.00 3.74
N GLN A 427 -6.65 12.65 4.58
CA GLN A 427 -5.39 13.23 4.14
C GLN A 427 -4.61 12.10 3.47
N THR A 428 -4.52 12.16 2.15
CA THR A 428 -4.03 11.08 1.29
C THR A 428 -2.58 10.80 1.62
N PHE A 429 -2.32 9.64 2.21
CA PHE A 429 -0.98 9.13 2.50
C PHE A 429 -0.55 7.99 1.57
N ASP A 430 -1.31 7.66 0.51
CA ASP A 430 -1.12 6.39 -0.21
C ASP A 430 -0.78 6.49 -1.71
N SER A 431 -0.06 7.54 -2.17
CA SER A 431 0.33 7.63 -3.59
C SER A 431 1.79 7.94 -3.89
N GLN A 432 2.73 7.83 -2.94
CA GLN A 432 4.15 8.10 -3.21
C GLN A 432 5.13 6.93 -3.01
N ASP A 433 4.72 5.79 -2.45
CA ASP A 433 5.62 4.65 -2.30
C ASP A 433 5.75 3.76 -3.55
N LYS A 434 5.08 4.12 -4.67
CA LYS A 434 5.15 3.35 -5.93
C LYS A 434 6.25 3.79 -6.90
N ASP A 435 6.81 4.99 -6.79
CA ASP A 435 7.81 5.50 -7.75
C ASP A 435 8.89 6.38 -7.09
N ASP A 436 9.65 5.84 -6.12
CA ASP A 436 10.97 6.42 -5.83
C ASP A 436 11.94 5.32 -5.37
N PRO A 437 12.81 4.79 -6.25
CA PRO A 437 14.00 4.11 -5.77
C PRO A 437 14.76 5.11 -4.90
N LEU A 438 15.25 4.66 -3.74
CA LEU A 438 16.18 5.39 -2.87
C LEU A 438 17.30 6.02 -3.73
N LYS A 439 17.08 7.23 -4.22
CA LYS A 439 18.14 8.14 -4.59
C LYS A 439 18.53 8.78 -3.28
N ASP A 440 19.56 8.20 -2.67
CA ASP A 440 20.37 8.94 -1.73
C ASP A 440 20.77 10.24 -2.45
N GLU A 441 20.14 11.35 -2.11
CA GLU A 441 20.67 12.68 -2.43
C GLU A 441 21.94 12.85 -1.58
N GLU A 442 23.03 12.22 -2.05
CA GLU A 442 24.40 12.67 -1.80
C GLU A 442 24.56 14.05 -2.47
N ASP A 443 24.04 15.08 -1.83
CA ASP A 443 24.52 16.44 -2.04
C ASP A 443 25.94 16.52 -1.43
N GLY A 444 26.93 16.28 -2.28
CA GLY A 444 28.36 16.51 -2.04
C GLY A 444 29.25 15.82 -3.09
N ASP A 445 29.78 16.62 -4.02
CA ASP A 445 30.89 16.36 -4.95
C ASP A 445 31.42 14.92 -5.05
N LYS A 446 30.94 14.18 -6.05
CA LYS A 446 31.70 13.07 -6.64
C LYS A 446 32.41 13.57 -7.88
N VAL A 447 33.71 13.87 -7.72
CA VAL A 447 34.67 13.82 -8.81
C VAL A 447 34.66 12.39 -9.32
N THR A 448 34.07 12.17 -10.49
CA THR A 448 34.01 10.87 -11.16
C THR A 448 35.35 10.59 -11.82
N ASP A 449 36.05 9.57 -11.32
CA ASP A 449 37.23 9.00 -11.98
C ASP A 449 36.79 7.68 -12.67
N ASP A 450 36.06 7.82 -13.78
CA ASP A 450 35.62 6.70 -14.60
C ASP A 450 36.72 6.32 -15.60
N ARG A 451 37.56 5.35 -15.21
CA ARG A 451 38.46 4.65 -16.13
C ARG A 451 38.26 3.15 -16.04
N LYS A 452 37.92 2.55 -17.20
CA LYS A 452 37.76 1.13 -17.57
C LYS A 452 36.30 0.65 -17.53
N GLN A 453 35.72 0.01 -18.53
CA GLN A 453 36.25 -0.56 -19.77
C GLN A 453 35.08 -0.75 -20.74
N ARG A 454 35.33 -0.39 -22.00
CA ARG A 454 34.49 -0.61 -23.17
C ARG A 454 34.85 -1.97 -23.77
N THR A 455 33.90 -2.83 -24.11
CA THR A 455 34.01 -3.73 -25.29
C THR A 455 32.67 -4.35 -25.72
N THR A 456 32.38 -4.14 -27.02
CA THR A 456 31.66 -5.03 -28.00
C THR A 456 30.17 -5.34 -27.81
N ARG A 457 29.28 -5.40 -28.82
CA ARG A 457 29.30 -5.27 -30.30
C ARG A 457 27.81 -5.15 -30.75
N VAL A 458 27.43 -4.20 -31.61
CA VAL A 458 26.98 -4.35 -33.04
C VAL A 458 25.73 -5.24 -33.22
N GLY A 459 24.54 -4.68 -33.50
CA GLY A 459 23.95 -4.42 -34.84
C GLY A 459 22.44 -4.78 -34.74
N SER A 460 21.46 -4.25 -35.44
CA SER A 460 21.36 -3.57 -36.74
C SER A 460 20.05 -2.78 -36.81
N ALA A 461 20.10 -1.60 -37.43
CA ALA A 461 18.93 -0.81 -37.79
C ALA A 461 18.35 -1.26 -39.13
N VAL A 462 17.03 -1.19 -39.29
CA VAL A 462 16.38 -0.99 -40.60
C VAL A 462 15.31 0.08 -40.43
N LYS A 463 15.54 1.23 -41.07
CA LYS A 463 14.55 2.26 -41.40
C LYS A 463 13.99 1.93 -42.79
N SER A 464 12.70 2.19 -43.00
CA SER A 464 12.18 2.55 -44.32
C SER A 464 11.26 3.75 -44.18
N GLU A 465 11.74 4.89 -44.71
CA GLU A 465 10.97 6.06 -45.10
C GLU A 465 10.13 5.75 -46.34
N LYS A 466 8.95 6.39 -46.44
CA LYS A 466 8.13 6.75 -47.62
C LYS A 466 6.77 7.20 -47.06
N ASP A 467 6.12 8.30 -47.41
CA ASP A 467 6.36 9.41 -48.31
C ASP A 467 5.57 10.62 -47.77
N ALA A 468 6.06 11.83 -48.01
CA ALA A 468 5.35 13.09 -47.75
C ALA A 468 4.96 13.75 -49.09
N THR A 469 4.02 14.69 -48.99
CA THR A 469 3.43 15.59 -50.04
C THR A 469 2.26 14.97 -50.80
N ILE A 470 1.05 15.53 -50.77
CA ILE A 470 0.55 16.82 -51.33
C ILE A 470 -0.76 17.13 -50.56
N GLY A 471 -1.26 18.32 -50.26
CA GLY A 471 -1.04 19.70 -50.69
C GLY A 471 -2.18 20.54 -50.06
N MET A 472 -1.88 21.80 -49.80
CA MET A 472 -2.69 22.76 -49.05
C MET A 472 -3.73 23.47 -49.96
N GLU A 473 -4.76 24.04 -49.34
CA GLU A 473 -5.68 25.11 -49.82
C GLU A 473 -7.00 24.73 -50.55
N LYS A 474 -8.14 24.97 -49.89
CA LYS A 474 -8.92 26.23 -50.03
C LYS A 474 -10.10 26.31 -49.07
N LYS A 475 -10.25 27.49 -48.45
CA LYS A 475 -11.45 28.00 -47.76
C LYS A 475 -12.60 28.19 -48.76
N ILE A 476 -13.85 28.05 -48.32
CA ILE A 476 -14.92 29.08 -48.35
C ILE A 476 -16.17 28.55 -47.59
N ALA A 477 -16.85 29.51 -46.99
CA ALA A 477 -17.96 29.48 -46.03
C ALA A 477 -19.23 28.72 -46.42
N SER A 478 -20.03 28.36 -45.40
CA SER A 478 -21.42 28.82 -45.27
C SER A 478 -21.98 28.50 -43.88
N ALA A 479 -22.47 29.52 -43.19
CA ALA A 479 -23.35 29.40 -42.04
C ALA A 479 -24.81 29.30 -42.48
N VAL A 480 -25.70 29.05 -41.51
CA VAL A 480 -27.18 29.17 -41.53
C VAL A 480 -27.93 27.96 -42.11
N VAL A 481 -28.57 27.17 -41.23
CA VAL A 481 -29.95 27.35 -40.75
C VAL A 481 -30.01 26.99 -39.26
#